data_AF-A0A535BJQ4-F1
#
_entry.id   AF-A0A535BJQ4-F1
#
_cell.length_a   1.000
_cell.length_b   1.000
_cell.length_c   1.000
_cell.angle_alpha   90.00
_cell.angle_beta   90.00
_cell.angle_gamma   90.00
#
_symmetry.space_group_name_H-M   'P 1'
#
loop_
_entity.id
_entity.type
_entity.pdbx_description
1 polymer ?
#
loop_
_entity_poly.entity_id
_entity_poly.type
_entity_poly.pdbx_seq_one_letter_code
_entity_poly.pdbx_strand_id
1 'polypeptide(L)'
;MPRPIPDERPALNVSARLHARGGGPWPPPTSDIHTDDAAIPDDTVLREQLEKAIDLRRREHFDRVLDARDPGELVEHATLTEAGLDRRTLGIDSLFVVGDELFGYLFRPENGWGSGPADRKAIDYTPRLHRIHRGLAGGPDAFACLSCHSKGGPDGAGTQSQNAFLRGDGERTGGADQRNAPHLLGLGPIACLAREMSGQLQAQAAGVRERAKAEGHRVEQALSTKGVSFGRIAAGPDGALDYGAVEGVDPDLTIRPFGRCETAPSTRVRMGRGRGTTWTRTASRSRSTPRC
;
A
#
# COMPACT_ATOMS: atom_id res chain seq x y z
N MET A 1 -5.05 -67.01 -9.69
CA MET A 1 -3.69 -66.54 -9.37
C MET A 1 -2.99 -66.11 -10.66
N PRO A 2 -3.11 -64.83 -11.08
CA PRO A 2 -2.38 -64.29 -12.22
C PRO A 2 -1.05 -63.65 -11.78
N ARG A 3 -0.02 -63.77 -12.63
CA ARG A 3 1.38 -63.33 -12.43
C ARG A 3 1.55 -61.81 -12.66
N PRO A 4 2.55 -61.15 -12.04
CA PRO A 4 2.81 -59.72 -12.23
C PRO A 4 3.51 -59.42 -13.56
N ILE A 5 3.22 -58.25 -14.14
CA ILE A 5 3.79 -57.70 -15.38
C ILE A 5 4.91 -56.70 -14.98
N PRO A 6 6.07 -56.67 -15.67
CA PRO A 6 7.19 -55.79 -15.34
C PRO A 6 6.99 -54.35 -15.83
N ASP A 7 7.53 -53.39 -15.07
CA ASP A 7 7.49 -51.94 -15.33
C ASP A 7 8.80 -51.51 -16.03
N GLU A 8 8.75 -51.29 -17.35
CA GLU A 8 9.83 -50.66 -18.11
C GLU A 8 9.31 -49.34 -18.70
N ARG A 9 9.82 -48.21 -18.18
CA ARG A 9 9.68 -46.90 -18.84
C ARG A 9 11.06 -46.42 -19.32
N PRO A 10 11.18 -45.99 -20.59
CA PRO A 10 12.47 -45.58 -21.15
C PRO A 10 12.87 -44.18 -20.70
N ALA A 11 14.15 -44.01 -20.34
CA ALA A 11 14.76 -42.72 -20.06
C ALA A 11 15.08 -41.97 -21.37
N LEU A 12 14.38 -40.86 -21.62
CA LEU A 12 14.72 -39.93 -22.69
C LEU A 12 15.70 -38.87 -22.16
N ASN A 13 16.91 -38.91 -22.70
CA ASN A 13 18.04 -38.05 -22.41
C ASN A 13 17.99 -36.82 -23.33
N VAL A 14 17.77 -35.62 -22.79
CA VAL A 14 17.92 -34.35 -23.53
C VAL A 14 18.93 -33.48 -22.80
N SER A 15 20.12 -33.39 -23.40
CA SER A 15 21.27 -32.63 -22.94
C SER A 15 21.03 -31.12 -23.13
N ALA A 16 20.92 -30.36 -22.04
CA ALA A 16 20.95 -28.90 -22.06
C ALA A 16 22.39 -28.42 -21.77
N ARG A 17 23.08 -27.94 -22.81
CA ARG A 17 24.38 -27.27 -22.69
C ARG A 17 24.19 -25.91 -22.01
N LEU A 18 24.52 -25.81 -20.72
CA LEU A 18 24.72 -24.54 -20.04
C LEU A 18 26.15 -24.06 -20.28
N HIS A 19 26.28 -22.87 -20.86
CA HIS A 19 27.55 -22.18 -21.05
C HIS A 19 28.21 -21.87 -19.70
N ALA A 20 29.23 -22.63 -19.34
CA ALA A 20 30.13 -22.29 -18.24
C ALA A 20 30.98 -21.07 -18.63
N ARG A 21 30.72 -19.92 -17.98
CA ARG A 21 31.71 -18.84 -17.84
C ARG A 21 32.05 -18.76 -16.36
N GLY A 22 33.33 -18.98 -16.06
CA GLY A 22 33.86 -19.07 -14.70
C GLY A 22 33.54 -17.83 -13.85
N GLY A 23 32.83 -18.06 -12.76
CA GLY A 23 32.92 -17.27 -11.54
C GLY A 23 33.64 -18.13 -10.51
N GLY A 24 34.56 -17.54 -9.75
CA GLY A 24 35.23 -18.21 -8.63
C GLY A 24 34.21 -18.74 -7.60
N PRO A 25 34.65 -19.57 -6.64
CA PRO A 25 33.76 -20.16 -5.66
C PRO A 25 32.94 -19.07 -4.98
N TRP A 26 31.62 -19.16 -5.14
CA TRP A 26 30.67 -18.37 -4.38
C TRP A 26 31.02 -18.55 -2.89
N PRO A 27 31.20 -17.48 -2.10
CA PRO A 27 31.39 -17.64 -0.66
C PRO A 27 30.24 -18.49 -0.14
N PRO A 28 30.49 -19.47 0.76
CA PRO A 28 29.41 -20.28 1.29
C PRO A 28 28.30 -19.35 1.77
N PRO A 29 27.02 -19.63 1.44
CA PRO A 29 25.93 -18.83 1.96
C PRO A 29 26.12 -18.75 3.47
N THR A 30 26.29 -17.53 4.00
CA THR A 30 26.33 -17.36 5.44
C THR A 30 25.02 -17.93 5.96
N SER A 31 25.12 -18.75 7.00
CA SER A 31 23.98 -19.42 7.64
C SER A 31 23.05 -18.45 8.35
N ASP A 32 23.09 -17.16 8.03
CA ASP A 32 22.22 -16.11 8.57
C ASP A 32 20.86 -16.13 7.86
N ILE A 33 20.34 -17.33 7.58
CA ILE A 33 18.90 -17.50 7.70
C ILE A 33 18.66 -17.25 9.18
N HIS A 34 18.12 -16.08 9.53
CA HIS A 34 17.46 -15.90 10.81
C HIS A 34 16.38 -16.99 10.87
N THR A 35 16.72 -18.16 11.42
CA THR A 35 15.76 -19.06 11.98
C THR A 35 15.21 -18.28 13.15
N ASP A 36 14.01 -17.75 12.97
CA ASP A 36 13.22 -17.26 14.08
C ASP A 36 12.96 -18.50 14.96
N ASP A 37 13.92 -18.82 15.82
CA ASP A 37 13.80 -19.79 16.90
C ASP A 37 12.90 -19.17 17.98
N ALA A 38 11.71 -18.72 17.57
CA ALA A 38 10.59 -18.61 18.47
C ALA A 38 10.30 -20.03 18.92
N ALA A 39 11.01 -20.46 19.97
CA ALA A 39 10.78 -21.72 20.65
C ALA A 39 9.26 -21.84 20.84
N ILE A 40 8.70 -22.98 20.42
CA ILE A 40 7.28 -23.28 20.62
C ILE A 40 6.96 -22.89 22.07
N PRO A 41 6.01 -21.97 22.31
CA PRO A 41 5.69 -21.53 23.66
C PRO A 41 5.41 -22.73 24.57
N ASP A 42 5.70 -22.59 25.86
CA ASP A 42 5.38 -23.65 26.83
C ASP A 42 3.88 -24.02 26.76
N ASP A 43 3.55 -25.26 27.10
CA ASP A 43 2.20 -25.82 27.08
C ASP A 43 1.20 -24.93 27.83
N THR A 44 1.63 -24.29 28.91
CA THR A 44 0.82 -23.34 29.67
C THR A 44 0.41 -22.14 28.80
N VAL A 45 1.38 -21.54 28.12
CA VAL A 45 1.16 -20.39 27.22
C VAL A 45 0.31 -20.80 26.01
N LEU A 46 0.56 -21.98 25.44
CA LEU A 46 -0.23 -22.50 24.34
C LEU A 46 -1.69 -22.72 24.73
N ARG A 47 -1.96 -23.22 25.94
CA ARG A 47 -3.33 -23.39 26.46
C ARG A 47 -4.03 -22.05 26.65
N GLU A 48 -3.34 -21.06 27.21
CA GLU A 48 -3.90 -19.71 27.35
C GLU A 48 -4.19 -19.06 25.99
N GLN A 49 -3.28 -19.21 25.01
CA GLN A 49 -3.49 -18.71 23.65
C GLN A 49 -4.66 -19.43 22.96
N LEU A 50 -4.78 -20.74 23.15
CA LEU A 50 -5.90 -21.53 22.62
C LEU A 50 -7.24 -21.09 23.24
N GLU A 51 -7.28 -20.89 24.56
CA GLU A 51 -8.49 -20.43 25.25
C GLU A 51 -8.91 -19.04 24.75
N LYS A 52 -7.96 -18.10 24.64
CA LYS A 52 -8.19 -16.77 24.05
C LYS A 52 -8.71 -16.87 22.61
N ALA A 53 -8.13 -17.75 21.79
CA ALA A 53 -8.57 -17.95 20.41
C ALA A 53 -9.98 -18.56 20.32
N ILE A 54 -10.32 -19.51 21.20
CA ILE A 54 -11.67 -20.10 21.29
C ILE A 54 -12.69 -19.03 21.69
N ASP A 55 -12.37 -18.22 22.69
CA ASP A 55 -13.25 -17.15 23.15
C ASP A 55 -13.46 -16.07 22.09
N LEU A 56 -12.40 -15.65 21.41
CA LEU A 56 -12.49 -14.74 20.27
C LEU A 56 -13.41 -15.32 19.19
N ARG A 57 -13.16 -16.58 18.80
CA ARG A 57 -13.98 -17.26 17.77
C ARG A 57 -15.45 -17.37 18.17
N ARG A 58 -15.75 -17.60 19.45
CA ARG A 58 -17.14 -17.68 19.95
C ARG A 58 -17.83 -16.32 19.86
N ARG A 59 -17.14 -15.23 20.21
CA ARG A 59 -17.66 -13.86 20.11
C ARG A 59 -17.93 -13.49 18.65
N GLU A 60 -16.93 -13.59 17.78
CA GLU A 60 -17.08 -13.31 16.35
C GLU A 60 -18.22 -14.13 15.71
N HIS A 61 -18.36 -15.39 16.11
CA HIS A 61 -19.45 -16.24 15.62
C HIS A 61 -20.81 -15.77 16.14
N PHE A 62 -20.90 -15.39 17.42
CA PHE A 62 -22.12 -14.83 17.99
C PHE A 62 -22.52 -13.54 17.27
N ASP A 63 -21.59 -12.61 17.06
CA ASP A 63 -21.88 -11.33 16.42
C ASP A 63 -22.29 -11.52 14.95
N ARG A 64 -21.65 -12.46 14.24
CA ARG A 64 -22.06 -12.84 12.87
C ARG A 64 -23.46 -13.45 12.82
N VAL A 65 -23.81 -14.28 13.80
CA VAL A 65 -25.16 -14.86 13.90
C VAL A 65 -26.19 -13.79 14.25
N LEU A 66 -25.82 -12.82 15.10
CA LEU A 66 -26.64 -11.67 15.44
C LEU A 66 -26.92 -10.81 14.20
N ASP A 67 -25.90 -10.39 13.45
CA ASP A 67 -26.06 -9.62 12.20
C ASP A 67 -26.80 -10.42 11.10
N ALA A 68 -26.66 -11.74 11.07
CA ALA A 68 -27.44 -12.57 10.16
C ALA A 68 -28.94 -12.62 10.52
N ARG A 69 -29.27 -12.50 11.82
CA ARG A 69 -30.64 -12.45 12.31
C ARG A 69 -31.24 -11.05 12.18
N ASP A 70 -30.46 -10.01 12.48
CA ASP A 70 -30.85 -8.60 12.42
C ASP A 70 -29.76 -7.79 11.69
N PRO A 71 -29.89 -7.62 10.36
CA PRO A 71 -28.86 -6.98 9.55
C PRO A 71 -28.58 -5.54 9.95
N GLY A 72 -27.32 -5.24 10.30
CA GLY A 72 -26.88 -3.90 10.70
C GLY A 72 -26.35 -3.84 12.14
N GLU A 73 -26.65 -4.81 12.99
CA GLU A 73 -26.18 -4.86 14.39
C GLU A 73 -24.65 -4.74 14.49
N LEU A 74 -23.89 -5.40 13.59
CA LEU A 74 -22.43 -5.33 13.61
C LEU A 74 -21.89 -3.91 13.30
N VAL A 75 -22.57 -3.11 12.47
CA VAL A 75 -22.08 -1.77 12.09
C VAL A 75 -22.37 -0.72 13.16
N GLU A 76 -23.37 -0.92 14.00
CA GLU A 76 -23.66 -0.01 15.12
C GLU A 76 -22.51 0.03 16.13
N HIS A 77 -21.88 -1.11 16.37
CA HIS A 77 -20.71 -1.22 17.26
C HIS A 77 -19.39 -0.77 16.60
N ALA A 78 -19.34 -0.76 15.27
CA ALA A 78 -18.17 -0.33 14.49
C ALA A 78 -18.24 1.14 14.01
N THR A 79 -19.31 1.88 14.34
CA THR A 79 -19.48 3.28 13.91
C THR A 79 -19.16 4.27 15.02
N LEU A 80 -18.33 5.26 14.69
CA LEU A 80 -18.02 6.38 15.57
C LEU A 80 -18.62 7.66 15.02
N THR A 81 -19.21 8.46 15.89
CA THR A 81 -19.65 9.81 15.51
C THR A 81 -18.47 10.77 15.57
N GLU A 82 -18.43 11.73 14.64
CA GLU A 82 -17.44 12.82 14.63
C GLU A 82 -17.44 13.58 15.95
N ALA A 83 -18.63 13.86 16.50
CA ALA A 83 -18.78 14.46 17.82
C ALA A 83 -18.14 13.64 18.95
N GLY A 84 -18.18 12.30 18.87
CA GLY A 84 -17.52 11.41 19.83
C GLY A 84 -15.99 11.43 19.72
N LEU A 85 -15.47 11.53 18.50
CA LEU A 85 -14.03 11.68 18.24
C LEU A 85 -13.51 13.04 18.73
N ASP A 86 -14.23 14.13 18.41
CA ASP A 86 -13.84 15.50 18.76
C ASP A 86 -13.82 15.73 20.27
N ARG A 87 -14.78 15.16 20.99
CA ARG A 87 -14.86 15.24 22.46
C ARG A 87 -13.82 14.37 23.15
N ARG A 88 -13.09 13.52 22.41
CA ARG A 88 -12.06 12.60 22.92
C ARG A 88 -12.54 11.74 24.08
N THR A 89 -13.81 11.34 24.05
CA THR A 89 -14.42 10.53 25.10
C THR A 89 -14.06 9.04 25.01
N LEU A 90 -13.50 8.62 23.87
CA LEU A 90 -13.07 7.26 23.62
C LEU A 90 -11.58 7.12 23.89
N GLY A 91 -11.22 6.17 24.75
CA GLY A 91 -9.82 5.79 24.99
C GLY A 91 -9.21 5.09 23.78
N ILE A 92 -7.88 5.02 23.74
CA ILE A 92 -7.15 4.38 22.64
C ILE A 92 -7.53 2.90 22.48
N ASP A 93 -7.75 2.19 23.60
CA ASP A 93 -8.14 0.78 23.58
C ASP A 93 -9.49 0.57 22.89
N SER A 94 -10.46 1.45 23.15
CA SER A 94 -11.77 1.42 22.48
C SER A 94 -11.65 1.71 20.98
N LEU A 95 -10.77 2.64 20.59
CA LEU A 95 -10.52 2.93 19.18
C LEU A 95 -9.86 1.76 18.45
N PHE A 96 -8.98 1.00 19.13
CA PHE A 96 -8.40 -0.21 18.56
C PHE A 96 -9.45 -1.29 18.34
N VAL A 97 -10.33 -1.53 19.31
CA VAL A 97 -11.42 -2.50 19.16
C VAL A 97 -12.34 -2.13 17.99
N VAL A 98 -12.77 -0.87 17.92
CA VAL A 98 -13.63 -0.41 16.82
C VAL A 98 -12.90 -0.48 15.48
N GLY A 99 -11.61 -0.18 15.45
CA GLY A 99 -10.79 -0.29 14.25
C GLY A 99 -10.68 -1.73 13.75
N ASP A 100 -10.48 -2.70 14.65
CA ASP A 100 -10.41 -4.13 14.34
C ASP A 100 -11.74 -4.66 13.77
N GLU A 101 -12.86 -4.32 14.42
CA GLU A 101 -14.20 -4.67 13.93
C GLU A 101 -14.45 -4.07 12.53
N LEU A 102 -14.15 -2.79 12.33
CA LEU A 102 -14.32 -2.11 11.05
C LEU A 102 -13.41 -2.70 9.95
N PHE A 103 -12.23 -3.20 10.32
CA PHE A 103 -11.28 -3.80 9.39
C PHE A 103 -11.79 -5.11 8.80
N GLY A 104 -12.45 -5.94 9.62
CA GLY A 104 -13.08 -7.19 9.23
C GLY A 104 -14.50 -7.05 8.67
N TYR A 105 -15.16 -5.92 8.91
CA TYR A 105 -16.56 -5.69 8.53
C TYR A 105 -16.77 -5.76 7.01
N LEU A 106 -17.72 -6.60 6.59
CA LEU A 106 -18.12 -6.76 5.19
C LEU A 106 -19.14 -5.69 4.82
N PHE A 107 -18.68 -4.64 4.15
CA PHE A 107 -19.52 -3.54 3.67
C PHE A 107 -20.53 -4.02 2.62
N ARG A 108 -21.79 -3.72 2.88
CA ARG A 108 -22.94 -3.96 2.02
C ARG A 108 -23.31 -2.69 1.24
N PRO A 109 -24.11 -2.79 0.16
CA PRO A 109 -24.55 -1.63 -0.62
C PRO A 109 -25.15 -0.51 0.24
N GLU A 110 -25.87 -0.86 1.31
CA GLU A 110 -26.54 0.05 2.23
C GLU A 110 -25.55 0.89 3.04
N ASN A 111 -24.36 0.36 3.33
CA ASN A 111 -23.28 1.11 3.97
C ASN A 111 -22.64 2.13 3.01
N GLY A 112 -22.81 1.93 1.71
CA GLY A 112 -22.32 2.81 0.68
C GLY A 112 -20.88 2.54 0.27
N TRP A 113 -20.71 2.07 -0.95
CA TRP A 113 -19.41 1.67 -1.50
C TRP A 113 -18.59 2.83 -2.09
N GLY A 114 -19.09 4.07 -2.06
CA GLY A 114 -18.33 5.25 -2.53
C GLY A 114 -18.12 5.36 -4.05
N SER A 115 -18.65 4.41 -4.83
CA SER A 115 -18.73 4.46 -6.30
C SER A 115 -20.19 4.44 -6.77
N GLY A 116 -20.48 5.10 -7.90
CA GLY A 116 -21.82 5.18 -8.49
C GLY A 116 -22.34 6.62 -8.64
N PRO A 117 -23.52 6.82 -9.27
CA PRO A 117 -24.10 8.15 -9.45
C PRO A 117 -24.41 8.83 -8.10
N ALA A 118 -24.46 10.17 -8.11
CA ALA A 118 -24.63 10.97 -6.89
C ALA A 118 -25.98 10.73 -6.19
N ASP A 119 -27.02 10.37 -6.95
CA ASP A 119 -28.33 10.02 -6.40
C ASP A 119 -28.38 8.55 -5.98
N ARG A 120 -28.09 8.32 -4.69
CA ARG A 120 -28.14 7.00 -4.05
C ARG A 120 -29.56 6.44 -3.90
N LYS A 121 -30.59 7.26 -4.16
CA LYS A 121 -32.01 6.89 -4.06
C LYS A 121 -32.63 6.57 -5.41
N ALA A 122 -31.88 6.73 -6.50
CA ALA A 122 -32.35 6.35 -7.82
C ALA A 122 -32.71 4.85 -7.84
N ILE A 123 -33.81 4.50 -8.51
CA ILE A 123 -34.30 3.12 -8.63
C ILE A 123 -33.26 2.18 -9.25
N ASP A 124 -32.32 2.72 -10.04
CA ASP A 124 -31.22 2.02 -10.70
C ASP A 124 -29.86 2.23 -10.02
N TYR A 125 -29.82 2.85 -8.82
CA TYR A 125 -28.59 2.98 -8.06
C TYR A 125 -28.11 1.59 -7.61
N THR A 126 -27.07 1.09 -8.27
CA THR A 126 -26.31 -0.07 -7.82
C THR A 126 -24.87 0.37 -7.63
N PRO A 127 -24.36 0.48 -6.39
CA PRO A 127 -22.94 0.69 -6.19
C PRO A 127 -22.18 -0.48 -6.82
N ARG A 128 -21.16 -0.19 -7.61
CA ARG A 128 -20.41 -1.22 -8.35
C ARG A 128 -19.03 -1.37 -7.76
N LEU A 129 -18.66 -2.62 -7.48
CA LEU A 129 -17.27 -2.95 -7.28
C LEU A 129 -16.51 -2.67 -8.58
N HIS A 130 -15.35 -2.05 -8.45
CA HIS A 130 -14.50 -1.69 -9.58
C HIS A 130 -13.08 -2.16 -9.32
N ARG A 131 -12.77 -3.35 -9.86
CA ARG A 131 -11.44 -3.94 -9.73
C ARG A 131 -10.34 -3.18 -10.45
N ILE A 132 -10.70 -2.49 -11.53
CA ILE A 132 -9.77 -1.69 -12.33
C ILE A 132 -10.19 -0.24 -12.18
N HIS A 133 -9.30 0.58 -11.63
CA HIS A 133 -9.55 2.00 -11.44
C HIS A 133 -9.50 2.74 -12.78
N ARG A 134 -10.26 3.84 -12.90
CA ARG A 134 -10.21 4.75 -14.03
C ARG A 134 -9.39 5.99 -13.64
N GLY A 135 -8.13 6.04 -14.05
CA GLY A 135 -7.20 7.07 -13.61
C GLY A 135 -7.06 7.07 -12.08
N LEU A 136 -7.28 8.23 -11.45
CA LEU A 136 -7.27 8.34 -9.98
C LEU A 136 -8.59 7.95 -9.32
N ALA A 137 -9.68 7.82 -10.10
CA ALA A 137 -10.98 7.40 -9.58
C ALA A 137 -11.01 5.88 -9.43
N GLY A 138 -11.06 5.41 -8.18
CA GLY A 138 -11.31 4.02 -7.83
C GLY A 138 -12.74 3.81 -7.33
N GLY A 139 -13.16 2.55 -7.28
CA GLY A 139 -14.29 2.09 -6.47
C GLY A 139 -13.79 1.00 -5.52
N PRO A 140 -14.65 0.43 -4.66
CA PRO A 140 -14.21 -0.69 -3.85
C PRO A 140 -13.86 -1.86 -4.77
N ASP A 141 -12.65 -2.38 -4.60
CA ASP A 141 -12.19 -3.62 -5.23
C ASP A 141 -12.51 -4.84 -4.33
N ALA A 142 -12.98 -4.60 -3.11
CA ALA A 142 -13.33 -5.62 -2.15
C ALA A 142 -14.40 -5.13 -1.15
N PHE A 143 -14.94 -6.07 -0.36
CA PHE A 143 -16.00 -5.81 0.62
C PHE A 143 -15.49 -5.48 2.03
N ALA A 144 -14.21 -5.74 2.33
CA ALA A 144 -13.60 -5.44 3.63
C ALA A 144 -12.11 -5.18 3.47
N CYS A 145 -11.49 -4.46 4.41
CA CYS A 145 -10.04 -4.22 4.40
C CYS A 145 -9.25 -5.54 4.48
N LEU A 146 -9.70 -6.47 5.33
CA LEU A 146 -9.16 -7.83 5.46
C LEU A 146 -9.13 -8.60 4.12
N SER A 147 -10.01 -8.26 3.16
CA SER A 147 -10.06 -8.95 1.87
C SER A 147 -8.77 -8.81 1.06
N CYS A 148 -8.00 -7.74 1.27
CA CYS A 148 -6.69 -7.53 0.62
C CYS A 148 -5.52 -7.60 1.59
N HIS A 149 -5.77 -7.50 2.90
CA HIS A 149 -4.76 -7.45 3.95
C HIS A 149 -4.87 -8.66 4.89
N SER A 150 -4.66 -9.87 4.34
CA SER A 150 -4.92 -11.15 5.07
C SER A 150 -3.81 -12.21 4.97
N LYS A 151 -2.77 -12.00 4.16
CA LYS A 151 -1.66 -12.94 4.04
C LYS A 151 -0.81 -12.90 5.31
N GLY A 152 -0.84 -13.99 6.06
CA GLY A 152 -0.20 -14.09 7.37
C GLY A 152 -1.14 -13.80 8.55
N GLY A 153 -2.44 -13.65 8.29
CA GLY A 153 -3.45 -13.27 9.28
C GLY A 153 -4.03 -11.87 8.99
N PRO A 154 -4.97 -11.39 9.83
CA PRO A 154 -5.43 -10.01 9.82
C PRO A 154 -4.25 -9.02 9.83
N ASP A 155 -4.41 -7.86 9.20
CA ASP A 155 -3.35 -6.88 8.95
C ASP A 155 -2.17 -7.36 8.09
N GLY A 156 -2.29 -8.55 7.50
CA GLY A 156 -1.30 -9.13 6.62
C GLY A 156 -1.16 -8.42 5.27
N ALA A 157 -0.25 -8.91 4.45
CA ALA A 157 -0.10 -8.42 3.08
C ALA A 157 -1.18 -9.01 2.15
N GLY A 158 -1.21 -8.58 0.89
CA GLY A 158 -2.01 -9.21 -0.15
C GLY A 158 -1.31 -10.39 -0.79
N THR A 159 -2.09 -11.31 -1.36
CA THR A 159 -1.63 -12.27 -2.35
C THR A 159 -1.71 -11.66 -3.76
N GLN A 160 -1.12 -12.33 -4.76
CA GLN A 160 -1.13 -11.82 -6.14
C GLN A 160 -2.54 -11.68 -6.72
N SER A 161 -3.48 -12.53 -6.32
CA SER A 161 -4.89 -12.44 -6.76
C SER A 161 -5.62 -11.23 -6.18
N GLN A 162 -5.15 -10.71 -5.04
CA GLN A 162 -5.66 -9.53 -4.34
C GLN A 162 -4.95 -8.22 -4.76
N ASN A 163 -4.14 -8.25 -5.83
CA ASN A 163 -3.52 -7.03 -6.33
C ASN A 163 -4.56 -6.05 -6.86
N ALA A 164 -4.45 -4.78 -6.43
CA ALA A 164 -5.24 -3.69 -6.94
C ALA A 164 -4.72 -3.22 -8.31
N PHE A 165 -5.61 -2.80 -9.20
CA PHE A 165 -5.28 -2.26 -10.52
C PHE A 165 -5.58 -0.77 -10.58
N LEU A 166 -4.55 0.04 -10.28
CA LEU A 166 -4.65 1.48 -10.15
C LEU A 166 -4.39 2.17 -11.50
N ARG A 167 -4.87 3.41 -11.69
CA ARG A 167 -4.52 4.25 -12.86
C ARG A 167 -4.80 3.61 -14.22
N GLY A 168 -5.80 2.73 -14.30
CA GLY A 168 -6.23 2.06 -15.53
C GLY A 168 -7.25 2.85 -16.35
N ASP A 169 -7.82 2.18 -17.36
CA ASP A 169 -8.93 2.68 -18.19
C ASP A 169 -10.32 2.35 -17.60
N GLY A 170 -10.35 1.59 -16.50
CA GLY A 170 -11.56 1.07 -15.87
C GLY A 170 -12.02 -0.29 -16.39
N GLU A 171 -11.36 -0.83 -17.42
CA GLU A 171 -11.86 -2.00 -18.16
C GLU A 171 -10.80 -3.12 -18.27
N ARG A 172 -9.54 -2.78 -18.50
CA ARG A 172 -8.46 -3.75 -18.81
C ARG A 172 -7.29 -3.64 -17.84
N THR A 173 -6.86 -4.78 -17.33
CA THR A 173 -5.72 -4.87 -16.40
C THR A 173 -4.39 -4.50 -17.05
N GLY A 174 -4.20 -4.79 -18.35
CA GLY A 174 -2.92 -4.59 -19.04
C GLY A 174 -2.49 -3.13 -19.22
N GLY A 175 -3.40 -2.18 -18.97
CA GLY A 175 -3.11 -0.74 -18.94
C GLY A 175 -3.03 -0.14 -17.54
N ALA A 176 -3.26 -0.95 -16.50
CA ALA A 176 -3.30 -0.50 -15.11
C ALA A 176 -1.99 -0.81 -14.37
N ASP A 177 -1.68 0.02 -13.39
CA ASP A 177 -0.60 -0.16 -12.43
C ASP A 177 -1.03 -1.19 -11.38
N GLN A 178 -0.48 -2.40 -11.50
CA GLN A 178 -0.80 -3.50 -10.61
C GLN A 178 0.04 -3.39 -9.33
N ARG A 179 -0.63 -3.30 -8.17
CA ARG A 179 0.04 -3.21 -6.87
C ARG A 179 -0.49 -4.22 -5.87
N ASN A 180 0.43 -4.75 -5.08
CA ASN A 180 0.10 -5.62 -3.97
C ASN A 180 -0.13 -4.79 -2.70
N ALA A 181 -1.12 -5.19 -1.90
CA ALA A 181 -1.38 -4.58 -0.61
C ALA A 181 -0.23 -4.92 0.37
N PRO A 182 0.42 -3.93 1.00
CA PRO A 182 1.43 -4.20 2.02
C PRO A 182 0.76 -4.77 3.29
N HIS A 183 1.56 -5.34 4.20
CA HIS A 183 1.07 -5.55 5.57
C HIS A 183 0.78 -4.20 6.23
N LEU A 184 -0.08 -4.17 7.25
CA LEU A 184 -0.42 -2.96 8.01
C LEU A 184 0.22 -2.91 9.39
N LEU A 185 0.76 -4.04 9.86
CA LEU A 185 1.45 -4.16 11.14
C LEU A 185 2.52 -3.06 11.29
N GLY A 186 2.37 -2.21 12.31
CA GLY A 186 3.31 -1.14 12.63
C GLY A 186 3.31 0.07 11.67
N LEU A 187 2.42 0.13 10.67
CA LEU A 187 2.41 1.22 9.70
C LEU A 187 1.72 2.51 10.20
N GLY A 188 0.88 2.42 11.24
CA GLY A 188 0.17 3.56 11.82
C GLY A 188 1.08 4.75 12.19
N PRO A 189 2.14 4.55 12.99
CA PRO A 189 3.09 5.62 13.32
C PRO A 189 3.77 6.25 12.10
N ILE A 190 4.09 5.46 11.08
CA ILE A 190 4.68 5.96 9.83
C ILE A 190 3.68 6.87 9.10
N ALA A 191 2.40 6.47 9.05
CA ALA A 191 1.33 7.28 8.47
C ALA A 191 1.15 8.61 9.23
N CYS A 192 1.16 8.57 10.57
CA CYS A 192 1.07 9.75 11.42
C CYS A 192 2.24 10.71 11.19
N LEU A 193 3.48 10.19 11.12
CA LEU A 193 4.66 10.98 10.84
C LEU A 193 4.60 11.65 9.47
N ALA A 194 4.18 10.91 8.43
CA ALA A 194 4.02 11.45 7.09
C ALA A 194 2.98 12.59 7.05
N ARG A 195 1.85 12.44 7.76
CA ARG A 195 0.83 13.50 7.89
C ARG A 195 1.37 14.73 8.59
N GLU A 196 2.11 14.56 9.68
CA GLU A 196 2.73 15.66 10.42
C GLU A 196 3.72 16.43 9.53
N MET A 197 4.63 15.70 8.87
CA MET A 197 5.61 16.26 7.95
C MET A 197 4.95 16.99 6.77
N SER A 198 3.87 16.43 6.21
CA SER A 198 3.10 17.07 5.12
C SER A 198 2.51 18.40 5.57
N GLY A 199 1.87 18.44 6.75
CA GLY A 199 1.33 19.68 7.31
C GLY A 199 2.40 20.74 7.56
N GLN A 200 3.60 20.33 8.00
CA GLN A 200 4.74 21.24 8.18
C GLN A 200 5.24 21.81 6.85
N LEU A 201 5.35 21.00 5.80
CA LEU A 201 5.76 21.47 4.47
C LEU A 201 4.73 22.44 3.88
N GLN A 202 3.45 22.11 3.99
CA GLN A 202 2.35 22.97 3.54
C GLN A 202 2.32 24.31 4.28
N ALA A 203 2.57 24.30 5.60
CA ALA A 203 2.69 25.52 6.40
C ALA A 203 3.89 26.38 5.97
N GLN A 204 5.03 25.78 5.62
CA GLN A 204 6.18 26.50 5.08
C GLN A 204 5.86 27.15 3.74
N ALA A 205 5.22 26.41 2.83
CA ALA A 205 4.78 26.96 1.54
C ALA A 205 3.81 28.13 1.69
N ALA A 206 2.84 28.02 2.59
CA ALA A 206 1.94 29.12 2.93
C ALA A 206 2.72 30.33 3.49
N GLY A 207 3.68 30.11 4.38
CA GLY A 207 4.54 31.16 4.92
C GLY A 207 5.37 31.89 3.86
N VAL A 208 5.96 31.16 2.90
CA VAL A 208 6.72 31.75 1.77
C VAL A 208 5.81 32.61 0.90
N ARG A 209 4.60 32.12 0.62
CA ARG A 209 3.58 32.86 -0.14
C ARG A 209 3.20 34.17 0.52
N GLU A 210 2.90 34.15 1.81
CA GLU A 210 2.49 35.38 2.53
C GLU A 210 3.66 36.38 2.64
N ARG A 211 4.90 35.90 2.84
CA ARG A 211 6.08 36.79 2.82
C ARG A 211 6.32 37.43 1.46
N ALA A 212 6.24 36.68 0.36
CA ALA A 212 6.42 37.24 -0.98
C ALA A 212 5.39 38.33 -1.30
N LYS A 213 4.13 38.15 -0.87
CA LYS A 213 3.09 39.17 -0.99
C LYS A 213 3.39 40.40 -0.13
N ALA A 214 3.82 40.22 1.12
CA ALA A 214 4.11 41.32 2.04
C ALA A 214 5.35 42.13 1.61
N GLU A 215 6.38 41.45 1.12
CA GLU A 215 7.66 42.06 0.71
C GLU A 215 7.61 42.63 -0.72
N GLY A 216 6.63 42.22 -1.53
CA GLY A 216 6.45 42.71 -2.89
C GLY A 216 7.50 42.22 -3.89
N HIS A 217 8.26 41.18 -3.55
CA HIS A 217 9.25 40.55 -4.43
C HIS A 217 9.25 39.03 -4.29
N ARG A 218 9.98 38.34 -5.18
CA ARG A 218 10.14 36.89 -5.11
C ARG A 218 10.86 36.50 -3.82
N VAL A 219 10.32 35.53 -3.09
CA VAL A 219 10.92 34.97 -1.88
C VAL A 219 11.16 33.49 -2.09
N GLU A 220 12.31 32.99 -1.65
CA GLU A 220 12.68 31.58 -1.76
C GLU A 220 13.08 31.03 -0.39
N GLN A 221 12.67 29.79 -0.10
CA GLN A 221 12.94 29.12 1.17
C GLN A 221 13.27 27.64 0.93
N ALA A 222 14.21 27.11 1.73
CA ALA A 222 14.45 25.68 1.80
C ALA A 222 13.27 24.95 2.48
N LEU A 223 12.79 23.88 1.86
CA LEU A 223 11.77 23.01 2.45
C LEU A 223 12.43 21.89 3.22
N SER A 224 12.11 21.80 4.51
CA SER A 224 12.60 20.70 5.34
C SER A 224 11.68 20.39 6.50
N THR A 225 11.64 19.14 6.93
CA THR A 225 10.87 18.71 8.09
C THR A 225 11.50 17.46 8.68
N LYS A 226 11.51 17.34 10.01
CA LYS A 226 12.09 16.21 10.74
C LYS A 226 13.53 15.87 10.32
N GLY A 227 14.33 16.88 9.98
CA GLY A 227 15.72 16.72 9.54
C GLY A 227 15.89 16.25 8.08
N VAL A 228 14.81 16.09 7.32
CA VAL A 228 14.83 15.72 5.90
C VAL A 228 14.61 16.95 5.02
N SER A 229 15.42 17.11 3.97
CA SER A 229 15.30 18.19 2.99
C SER A 229 14.46 17.76 1.78
N PHE A 230 13.63 18.67 1.28
CA PHE A 230 12.75 18.49 0.11
C PHE A 230 13.06 19.55 -0.97
N GLY A 231 14.29 20.06 -1.00
CA GLY A 231 14.71 21.10 -1.93
C GLY A 231 14.25 22.48 -1.50
N ARG A 232 13.78 23.28 -2.46
CA ARG A 232 13.44 24.70 -2.25
C ARG A 232 12.12 25.04 -2.92
N ILE A 233 11.39 25.96 -2.30
CA ILE A 233 10.16 26.54 -2.85
C ILE A 233 10.33 28.04 -2.96
N ALA A 234 9.77 28.62 -4.02
CA ALA A 234 9.71 30.07 -4.17
C ALA A 234 8.27 30.54 -4.35
N ALA A 235 7.99 31.78 -3.96
CA ALA A 235 6.75 32.47 -4.28
C ALA A 235 7.03 33.80 -4.95
N GLY A 236 6.20 34.17 -5.94
CA GLY A 236 6.18 35.51 -6.52
C GLY A 236 5.36 36.51 -5.68
N PRO A 237 5.47 37.81 -5.98
CA PRO A 237 4.69 38.85 -5.29
C PRO A 237 3.18 38.74 -5.53
N ASP A 238 2.77 38.04 -6.59
CA ASP A 238 1.39 37.67 -6.89
C ASP A 238 0.87 36.49 -6.04
N GLY A 239 1.75 35.85 -5.28
CA GLY A 239 1.45 34.66 -4.48
C GLY A 239 1.51 33.34 -5.26
N ALA A 240 1.98 33.34 -6.50
CA ALA A 240 2.19 32.11 -7.26
C ALA A 240 3.38 31.33 -6.68
N LEU A 241 3.17 30.03 -6.39
CA LEU A 241 4.21 29.14 -5.88
C LEU A 241 4.94 28.44 -7.04
N ASP A 242 6.27 28.46 -6.99
CA ASP A 242 7.19 27.76 -7.88
C ASP A 242 7.74 26.52 -7.17
N TYR A 243 7.36 25.36 -7.68
CA TYR A 243 7.75 24.04 -7.18
C TYR A 243 8.91 23.42 -7.98
N GLY A 244 9.52 24.13 -8.92
CA GLY A 244 10.51 23.57 -9.84
C GLY A 244 11.80 23.06 -9.17
N ALA A 245 12.09 23.54 -7.96
CA ALA A 245 13.22 23.11 -7.13
C ALA A 245 12.81 22.23 -5.94
N VAL A 246 11.55 21.77 -5.90
CA VAL A 246 11.07 20.80 -4.91
C VAL A 246 11.48 19.40 -5.33
N GLU A 247 11.98 18.61 -4.38
CA GLU A 247 12.52 17.28 -4.62
C GLU A 247 11.84 16.24 -3.71
N GLY A 248 11.62 15.03 -4.24
CA GLY A 248 11.16 13.88 -3.46
C GLY A 248 9.69 13.92 -3.01
N VAL A 249 8.96 14.98 -3.34
CA VAL A 249 7.52 15.14 -3.10
C VAL A 249 6.90 15.93 -4.25
N ASP A 250 5.66 15.66 -4.61
CA ASP A 250 4.94 16.41 -5.64
C ASP A 250 4.39 17.74 -5.13
N PRO A 251 3.90 18.62 -6.03
CA PRO A 251 3.52 19.99 -5.69
C PRO A 251 2.43 20.16 -4.63
N ASP A 252 1.71 19.09 -4.26
CA ASP A 252 0.76 19.12 -3.13
C ASP A 252 1.45 19.01 -1.75
N LEU A 253 2.78 18.82 -1.75
CA LEU A 253 3.65 18.69 -0.59
C LEU A 253 3.21 17.60 0.39
N THR A 254 2.55 16.56 -0.13
CA THR A 254 2.07 15.43 0.66
C THR A 254 3.07 14.29 0.62
N ILE A 255 3.59 13.89 1.77
CA ILE A 255 4.45 12.71 1.92
C ILE A 255 3.60 11.45 1.89
N ARG A 256 3.96 10.50 1.02
CA ARG A 256 3.16 9.29 0.75
C ARG A 256 3.96 8.02 1.02
N PRO A 257 3.95 7.52 2.27
CA PRO A 257 4.86 6.47 2.71
C PRO A 257 4.57 5.10 2.08
N PHE A 258 3.34 4.83 1.64
CA PHE A 258 2.91 3.50 1.18
C PHE A 258 2.70 3.43 -0.32
N GLY A 259 3.72 3.85 -1.08
CA GLY A 259 3.83 3.52 -2.49
C GLY A 259 2.73 4.11 -3.37
N ARG A 260 2.33 5.38 -3.16
CA ARG A 260 1.71 6.16 -4.25
C ARG A 260 2.83 6.55 -5.20
N CYS A 261 3.30 5.61 -6.03
CA CYS A 261 4.44 5.87 -6.93
C CYS A 261 4.08 7.03 -7.84
N GLU A 262 4.75 8.15 -7.64
CA GLU A 262 4.87 9.23 -8.59
C GLU A 262 6.00 8.82 -9.53
N THR A 263 5.79 8.99 -10.83
CA THR A 263 6.72 8.61 -11.90
C THR A 263 8.19 8.81 -11.52
N ALA A 264 8.92 7.72 -11.26
CA ALA A 264 10.37 7.80 -11.16
C ALA A 264 10.97 8.10 -12.54
N PRO A 265 11.91 9.05 -12.69
CA PRO A 265 12.71 9.13 -13.90
C PRO A 265 13.53 7.83 -14.01
N SER A 266 13.18 6.97 -14.97
CA SER A 266 13.99 5.77 -15.24
C SER A 266 15.37 6.21 -15.74
N THR A 267 16.38 6.12 -14.89
CA THR A 267 17.78 6.24 -15.33
C THR A 267 18.17 4.88 -15.89
N ARG A 268 17.89 4.64 -17.16
CA ARG A 268 18.37 3.43 -17.85
C ARG A 268 19.86 3.62 -18.14
N VAL A 269 20.72 3.09 -17.28
CA VAL A 269 22.16 2.97 -17.56
C VAL A 269 22.35 1.91 -18.65
N ARG A 270 22.57 2.35 -19.90
CA ARG A 270 22.97 1.45 -20.98
C ARG A 270 24.49 1.33 -20.97
N MET A 271 25.04 0.30 -20.35
CA MET A 271 26.45 -0.06 -20.55
C MET A 271 26.62 -0.66 -21.95
N GLY A 272 27.06 0.17 -22.90
CA GLY A 272 27.52 -0.30 -24.21
C GLY A 272 28.99 -0.71 -24.13
N ARG A 273 29.32 -1.95 -24.52
CA ARG A 273 30.72 -2.36 -24.76
C ARG A 273 31.24 -1.67 -26.02
N GLY A 274 31.93 -0.55 -25.86
CA GLY A 274 32.84 -0.02 -26.88
C GLY A 274 34.16 -0.78 -26.83
N ARG A 275 34.66 -1.26 -27.98
CA ARG A 275 36.04 -1.74 -28.09
C ARG A 275 36.94 -0.51 -28.01
N GLY A 276 37.69 -0.39 -26.91
CA GLY A 276 38.61 0.72 -26.68
C GLY A 276 38.42 1.33 -25.29
N THR A 277 39.48 1.28 -24.49
CA THR A 277 39.60 1.77 -23.11
C THR A 277 39.32 3.27 -22.98
N THR A 278 38.04 3.67 -22.91
CA THR A 278 37.59 4.97 -22.36
C THR A 278 36.09 4.90 -22.06
N TRP A 279 35.70 5.11 -20.80
CA TRP A 279 34.29 5.20 -20.39
C TRP A 279 33.80 6.64 -20.54
N THR A 280 32.94 6.92 -21.52
CA THR A 280 32.24 8.22 -21.62
C THR A 280 30.78 8.06 -21.20
N ARG A 281 30.32 8.93 -20.29
CA ARG A 281 28.94 8.95 -19.77
C ARG A 281 28.07 9.80 -20.71
N THR A 282 27.41 9.17 -21.67
CA THR A 282 26.39 9.84 -22.51
C THR A 282 24.99 9.57 -21.95
N ALA A 283 24.33 10.61 -21.43
CA ALA A 283 22.92 10.58 -21.07
C ALA A 283 22.08 10.90 -22.31
N SER A 284 21.34 9.94 -22.86
CA SER A 284 20.32 10.21 -23.88
C SER A 284 18.93 10.15 -23.25
N ARG A 285 18.18 11.25 -23.34
CA ARG A 285 16.76 11.30 -22.97
C ARG A 285 15.93 10.78 -24.14
N SER A 286 15.45 9.54 -24.09
CA SER A 286 14.39 9.05 -24.98
C SER A 286 13.03 9.40 -24.39
N ARG A 287 12.17 10.11 -25.14
CA ARG A 287 10.74 10.24 -24.83
C ARG A 287 10.04 8.92 -25.14
N SER A 288 10.20 7.95 -24.26
CA SER A 288 9.26 6.83 -24.13
C SER A 288 8.50 7.08 -22.85
N THR A 289 7.17 7.13 -22.91
CA THR A 289 6.31 7.08 -21.73
C THR A 289 6.75 5.90 -20.85
N PRO A 290 7.23 6.15 -19.62
CA PRO A 290 7.56 5.05 -18.74
C PRO A 290 6.24 4.44 -18.26
N ARG A 291 6.04 3.16 -18.59
CA ARG A 291 5.21 2.27 -17.79
C ARG A 291 5.93 2.06 -16.47
N CYS A 292 5.20 2.17 -15.35
CA CYS A 292 5.66 1.57 -14.09
C CYS A 292 5.72 0.05 -14.25
#